data_AF-A0A849CEX0-F1
#
_entry.id   AF-A0A849CEX0-F1
#
_cell.length_a   1.000
_cell.length_b   1.000
_cell.length_c   1.000
_cell.angle_alpha   90.00
_cell.angle_beta   90.00
_cell.angle_gamma   90.00
#
_symmetry.space_group_name_H-M   'P 1'
#
loop_
_entity.id
_entity.type
_entity.pdbx_description
1 polymer ?
#
loop_
_entity_poly.entity_id
_entity_poly.type
_entity_poly.pdbx_seq_one_letter_code
_entity_poly.pdbx_strand_id
1 'polypeptide(L)' 'MLDGINYWDELKDSPSQMEICFAIFANVLELDDQGEPVNEKFAERRAALWLYKYCTGVLPPGEVALQPWEVELY' A
#
# COMPACT_ATOMS: atom_id res chain seq x y z
N MET A 1 11.07 -3.71 -3.67
CA MET A 1 10.19 -2.72 -4.33
C MET A 1 10.52 -1.32 -3.86
N LEU A 2 10.59 -1.09 -2.54
CA LEU A 2 10.94 0.21 -1.94
C LEU A 2 12.45 0.38 -1.70
N ASP A 3 13.28 -0.48 -2.30
CA ASP A 3 14.72 -0.46 -2.09
C ASP A 3 15.32 0.87 -2.61
N GLY A 4 16.00 1.59 -1.72
CA GLY A 4 16.55 2.92 -2.03
C GLY A 4 15.55 4.09 -1.95
N ILE A 5 14.30 3.84 -1.52
CA ILE A 5 13.31 4.90 -1.29
C ILE A 5 13.26 5.23 0.19
N ASN A 6 13.47 6.51 0.55
CA ASN A 6 13.38 6.97 1.93
C ASN A 6 11.94 7.32 2.33
N TYR A 7 11.05 6.33 2.27
CA TYR A 7 9.64 6.52 2.60
C TYR A 7 9.42 6.85 4.08
N TRP A 8 10.35 6.49 4.98
CA TRP A 8 10.23 6.76 6.41
C TRP A 8 10.27 8.25 6.76
N ASP A 9 11.13 9.02 6.11
CA ASP A 9 11.21 10.46 6.36
C ASP A 9 9.99 11.18 5.77
N GLU A 10 9.54 10.77 4.58
CA GLU A 10 8.32 11.30 3.95
C GLU A 10 7.06 11.03 4.79
N LEU A 11 6.94 9.85 5.40
CA LEU A 11 5.80 9.48 6.24
C LEU A 11 5.76 10.23 7.57
N LYS A 12 6.91 10.71 8.10
CA LYS A 12 6.92 11.55 9.31
C LYS A 12 6.22 12.88 9.07
N ASP A 13 6.44 13.45 7.90
CA ASP A 13 5.89 14.76 7.54
C ASP A 13 4.45 14.66 7.02
N SER A 14 4.02 13.47 6.59
CA SER A 14 2.68 13.24 6.01
C SER A 14 1.95 12.02 6.61
N PRO A 15 1.41 12.13 7.84
CA PRO A 15 0.69 11.04 8.50
C PRO A 15 -0.48 10.47 7.69
N SER A 16 -1.19 11.30 6.92
CA SER A 16 -2.29 10.87 6.05
C SER A 16 -1.87 9.85 4.98
N GLN A 17 -0.60 9.84 4.59
CA GLN A 17 -0.08 8.87 3.62
C GLN A 17 0.10 7.50 4.26
N MET A 18 0.41 7.45 5.56
CA MET A 18 0.47 6.22 6.32
C MET A 18 -0.94 5.64 6.51
N GLU A 19 -1.94 6.48 6.77
CA GLU A 19 -3.34 6.08 6.85
C GLU A 19 -3.82 5.41 5.56
N ILE A 20 -3.53 6.02 4.39
CA ILE A 20 -3.86 5.44 3.09
C ILE A 20 -3.09 4.14 2.83
N CYS A 21 -1.79 4.10 3.17
CA CYS A 21 -0.99 2.87 3.04
C CYS A 21 -1.59 1.72 3.85
N PHE A 22 -2.07 2.00 5.06
CA PHE A 22 -2.71 1.01 5.91
C PHE A 22 -4.10 0.63 5.38
N ALA A 23 -4.88 1.59 4.89
CA ALA A 23 -6.18 1.34 4.27
C ALA A 23 -6.08 0.40 3.07
N ILE A 24 -5.09 0.62 2.19
CA ILE A 24 -4.82 -0.28 1.06
C ILE A 24 -4.52 -1.69 1.52
N PHE A 25 -3.65 -1.84 2.53
CA PHE A 25 -3.36 -3.15 3.08
C PHE A 25 -4.63 -3.83 3.60
N ALA A 26 -5.42 -3.14 4.43
CA ALA A 26 -6.63 -3.69 5.03
C ALA A 26 -7.73 -4.02 4.01
N ASN A 27 -7.95 -3.15 3.02
CA ASN A 27 -8.98 -3.34 2.00
C ASN A 27 -8.64 -4.52 1.06
N VAL A 28 -7.36 -4.74 0.77
CA VAL A 28 -6.90 -5.83 -0.11
C VAL A 28 -6.72 -7.15 0.64
N LEU A 29 -6.49 -7.11 1.95
CA LEU A 29 -6.26 -8.31 2.74
C LEU A 29 -7.48 -9.22 2.74
N GLU A 30 -7.30 -10.43 2.26
CA GLU A 30 -8.29 -11.50 2.31
C GLU A 30 -7.98 -12.40 3.50
N LEU A 31 -9.03 -12.74 4.25
CA LEU A 31 -8.97 -13.66 5.38
C LEU A 31 -9.76 -14.92 5.07
N ASP A 32 -9.28 -16.06 5.55
CA ASP A 32 -10.06 -17.31 5.53
C ASP A 32 -11.14 -17.34 6.62
N ASP A 33 -11.86 -18.46 6.71
CA ASP A 33 -12.94 -18.66 7.69
C ASP A 33 -12.46 -18.64 9.16
N GLN A 34 -11.15 -18.76 9.40
CA GLN A 34 -10.55 -18.66 10.73
C GLN A 34 -10.00 -17.26 11.03
N GLY A 35 -10.06 -16.35 10.05
CA GLY A 35 -9.50 -15.00 10.16
C GLY A 35 -8.01 -14.94 9.85
N GLU A 36 -7.42 -15.99 9.26
CA GLU A 36 -6.02 -16.01 8.87
C GLU A 36 -5.83 -15.42 7.47
N PRO A 37 -4.78 -14.61 7.23
CA PRO A 37 -4.56 -14.00 5.94
C PRO A 37 -4.15 -15.04 4.88
N VAL A 38 -4.75 -14.93 3.70
CA VAL A 38 -4.47 -15.83 2.56
C VAL A 38 -3.70 -15.16 1.42
N ASN A 39 -3.58 -13.83 1.45
CA ASN A 39 -2.96 -13.03 0.40
C ASN A 39 -2.04 -11.92 0.94
N GLU A 40 -1.44 -12.06 2.13
CA GLU A 40 -0.76 -10.95 2.82
C GLU A 40 0.37 -10.34 1.98
N LYS A 41 1.10 -11.15 1.20
CA LYS A 41 2.16 -10.66 0.31
C LYS A 41 1.63 -9.86 -0.88
N PHE A 42 0.43 -10.17 -1.33
CA PHE A 42 -0.24 -9.36 -2.35
C PHE A 42 -0.70 -8.03 -1.74
N ALA A 43 -1.38 -8.05 -0.60
CA ALA A 43 -1.80 -6.84 0.11
C ALA A 43 -0.62 -5.92 0.47
N GLU A 44 0.48 -6.48 0.98
CA GLU A 44 1.73 -5.78 1.26
C GLU A 44 2.30 -5.11 0.00
N ARG A 45 2.27 -5.82 -1.14
CA ARG A 45 2.73 -5.28 -2.43
C ARG A 45 1.85 -4.11 -2.91
N ARG A 46 0.54 -4.19 -2.74
CA ARG A 46 -0.38 -3.09 -3.09
C ARG A 46 -0.16 -1.86 -2.22
N ALA A 47 0.03 -2.05 -0.92
CA ALA A 47 0.38 -0.97 0.00
C ALA A 47 1.75 -0.34 -0.35
N ALA A 48 2.76 -1.16 -0.67
CA ALA A 48 4.06 -0.68 -1.11
C ALA A 48 4.00 0.09 -2.42
N LEU A 49 3.10 -0.26 -3.33
CA LEU A 49 2.87 0.48 -4.58
C LEU A 49 2.46 1.94 -4.32
N TRP A 50 1.64 2.18 -3.28
CA TRP A 50 1.27 3.54 -2.86
C TRP A 50 2.48 4.33 -2.41
N LEU A 51 3.30 3.77 -1.51
CA LEU A 51 4.51 4.42 -1.00
C LEU A 51 5.49 4.72 -2.13
N TYR A 52 5.67 3.79 -3.07
CA TYR A 52 6.52 4.00 -4.23
C TYR A 52 6.01 5.18 -5.07
N LYS A 53 4.73 5.18 -5.41
CA LYS A 53 4.12 6.25 -6.22
C LYS A 53 4.16 7.59 -5.51
N TYR A 54 3.92 7.61 -4.21
CA TYR A 54 3.98 8.83 -3.41
C TYR A 54 5.38 9.44 -3.41
N CYS A 55 6.40 8.63 -3.14
CA CYS A 55 7.79 9.10 -3.03
C CYS A 55 8.44 9.44 -4.39
N THR A 56 8.04 8.74 -5.47
CA THR A 56 8.70 8.86 -6.78
C THR A 56 7.86 9.58 -7.84
N GLY A 57 6.57 9.75 -7.60
CA GLY A 57 5.60 10.30 -8.55
C GLY A 57 5.22 9.35 -9.70
N VAL A 58 5.77 8.13 -9.76
CA VAL A 58 5.55 7.18 -10.87
C VAL A 58 5.19 5.79 -10.38
N LEU A 59 4.63 4.95 -11.26
CA LEU A 59 4.40 3.53 -10.97
C LEU A 59 5.65 2.71 -11.30
N PRO A 60 6.00 1.69 -10.48
CA PRO A 60 7.01 0.71 -10.85
C PRO A 60 6.64 0.01 -12.17
N PRO A 61 7.63 -0.35 -13.01
CA PRO A 61 7.37 -1.07 -14.25
C PRO A 61 6.60 -2.38 -14.02
N GLY A 62 5.54 -2.59 -14.81
CA GLY A 62 4.71 -3.80 -14.74
C GLY A 62 3.62 -3.79 -13.66
N GLU A 63 3.54 -2.74 -12.84
CA GLU A 63 2.48 -2.60 -11.85
C GLU A 63 1.21 -1.96 -12.42
N VAL A 64 0.07 -2.44 -11.96
CA VAL A 64 -1.24 -1.86 -12.29
C VAL A 64 -1.60 -0.81 -11.25
N ALA A 65 -2.19 0.30 -11.70
CA ALA A 65 -2.65 1.37 -10.81
C ALA A 65 -3.60 0.84 -9.70
N LEU A 66 -3.53 1.49 -8.54
CA LEU A 66 -4.48 1.27 -7.44
C LEU A 66 -5.90 1.64 -7.90
N GLN A 67 -6.85 0.78 -7.58
CA GLN A 67 -8.26 1.01 -7.79
C GLN A 67 -8.81 1.95 -6.71
N PRO A 68 -9.88 2.70 -6.97
CA PRO A 68 -10.46 3.62 -6.00
C PRO A 68 -10.83 2.95 -4.67
N TRP A 69 -11.42 1.75 -4.72
CA TRP A 69 -11.81 1.00 -3.52
C TRP A 69 -10.59 0.57 -2.68
N GLU A 70 -9.41 0.38 -3.28
CA GLU A 70 -8.20 0.05 -2.52
C GLU A 70 -7.79 1.22 -1.62
N VAL A 71 -8.07 2.47 -2.00
CA VAL A 71 -7.63 3.68 -1.26
C VAL A 71 -8.72 4.29 -0.38
N GLU A 72 -9.93 3.74 -0.38
CA GLU A 72 -11.04 4.24 0.43
C GLU A 72 -10.80 4.01 1.93
N LEU A 73 -11.15 5.02 2.73
CA LEU A 73 -11.14 4.96 4.19
C LEU A 73 -12.58 4.69 4.65
N TYR A 74 -12.76 3.62 5.45
CA TYR A 74 -14.06 3.18 6.00
C TYR A 74 -14.17 3.48 7.49
#